data_AF-A0A7K4G0C6-F1
#
_entry.id   AF-A0A7K4G0C6-F1
#
_cell.length_a   1.000
_cell.length_b   1.000
_cell.length_c   1.000
_cell.angle_alpha   90.00
_cell.angle_beta   90.00
_cell.angle_gamma   90.00
#
_symmetry.space_group_name_H-M   'P 1'
#
loop_
_entity.id
_entity.type
_entity.pdbx_description
1 polymer ?
#
loop_
_entity_poly.entity_id
_entity_poly.type
_entity_poly.pdbx_seq_one_letter_code
_entity_poly.pdbx_strand_id
1 'polypeptide(L)'
;MSGFFAFNKDIIKRINVDAICYKILLEMIVKIKGVSIKEIPYTFSDRENGKSKLGTKIILEYIHAVGNLYRYGKKEQQKETRSSVRFVSKAARFFSVGACGLGINYLTSILFTTSLDIWYIHATILGIMFSITSNFFLNKYWTFEDRDFTAKITAIQYGKFAGFSSIGAVVQLGMVYYLVDELSVSYPVALVLAVATAAFSNFILNKKWTFKEKIWS
;
A
#
# COMPACT_ATOMS: atom_id res chain seq x y z
N MET A 1 -3.81 -18.80 3.55
CA MET A 1 -4.11 -19.05 4.98
C MET A 1 -4.56 -20.49 5.18
N SER A 2 -3.84 -21.22 6.04
CA SER A 2 -4.12 -22.63 6.37
C SER A 2 -5.50 -22.79 7.04
N GLY A 3 -6.19 -23.89 6.73
CA GLY A 3 -7.36 -24.36 7.50
C GLY A 3 -6.99 -25.40 8.57
N PHE A 4 -5.72 -25.81 8.61
CA PHE A 4 -5.19 -26.83 9.49
C PHE A 4 -4.16 -26.20 10.42
N PHE A 5 -4.48 -26.16 11.72
CA PHE A 5 -3.67 -25.55 12.77
C PHE A 5 -4.13 -26.09 14.13
N ALA A 6 -3.26 -25.96 15.14
CA ALA A 6 -3.55 -26.34 16.52
C ALA A 6 -3.23 -25.16 17.45
N PHE A 7 -3.97 -25.05 18.56
CA PHE A 7 -3.78 -24.02 19.57
C PHE A 7 -4.25 -24.53 20.94
N ASN A 8 -3.75 -23.93 22.02
CA ASN A 8 -4.21 -24.25 23.37
C ASN A 8 -5.60 -23.63 23.61
N LYS A 9 -6.53 -24.40 24.18
CA LYS A 9 -7.91 -23.98 24.51
C LYS A 9 -7.99 -22.66 25.28
N ASP A 10 -7.00 -22.36 26.12
CA ASP A 10 -7.00 -21.17 26.97
C ASP A 10 -6.85 -19.87 26.16
N ILE A 11 -6.37 -19.97 24.92
CA ILE A 11 -6.21 -18.84 24.00
C ILE A 11 -7.57 -18.33 23.51
N ILE A 12 -8.51 -19.24 23.20
CA ILE A 12 -9.84 -18.85 22.68
C ILE A 12 -10.70 -18.18 23.75
N LYS A 13 -10.56 -18.57 25.02
CA LYS A 13 -11.34 -17.98 26.14
C LYS A 13 -11.12 -16.48 26.31
N ARG A 14 -10.02 -15.95 25.76
CA ARG A 14 -9.62 -14.54 25.90
C ARG A 14 -10.08 -13.65 24.75
N ILE A 15 -10.71 -14.21 23.70
CA ILE A 15 -11.08 -13.48 22.49
C ILE A 15 -12.54 -13.74 22.12
N ASN A 16 -13.21 -12.70 21.64
CA ASN A 16 -14.49 -12.86 20.96
C ASN A 16 -14.21 -13.02 19.44
N VAL A 17 -14.52 -14.20 18.92
CA VAL A 17 -14.33 -14.54 17.51
C VAL A 17 -15.66 -14.32 16.81
N ASP A 18 -15.70 -13.33 15.92
CA ASP A 18 -16.91 -12.96 15.20
C ASP A 18 -17.23 -13.98 14.08
N ALA A 19 -16.24 -14.80 13.71
CA ALA A 19 -16.36 -15.93 12.77
C ALA A 19 -17.01 -15.56 11.43
N ILE A 20 -16.85 -14.30 10.99
CA ILE A 20 -17.47 -13.75 9.78
C ILE A 20 -16.98 -14.48 8.51
N CYS A 21 -15.84 -15.19 8.60
CA CYS A 21 -15.23 -15.89 7.47
C CYS A 21 -14.77 -17.31 7.87
N TYR A 22 -14.68 -18.20 6.89
CA TYR A 22 -14.09 -19.54 6.99
C TYR A 22 -12.60 -19.55 7.41
N LYS A 23 -11.94 -18.39 7.49
CA LYS A 23 -10.52 -18.23 7.87
C LYS A 23 -10.36 -17.75 9.31
N ILE A 24 -10.84 -18.53 10.27
CA ILE A 24 -10.74 -18.24 11.72
C ILE A 24 -9.29 -18.02 12.20
N LEU A 25 -8.32 -18.72 11.60
CA LEU A 25 -6.89 -18.56 11.94
C LEU A 25 -6.41 -17.11 11.75
N LEU A 26 -6.89 -16.43 10.71
CA LEU A 26 -6.52 -15.04 10.45
C LEU A 26 -7.04 -14.11 11.55
N GLU A 27 -8.28 -14.31 11.98
CA GLU A 27 -8.89 -13.53 13.06
C GLU A 27 -8.17 -13.77 14.39
N MET A 28 -7.79 -15.02 14.67
CA MET A 28 -6.98 -15.39 15.84
C MET A 28 -5.63 -14.67 15.85
N ILE A 29 -4.88 -14.73 14.75
CA ILE A 29 -3.55 -14.10 14.66
C ILE A 29 -3.63 -12.58 14.87
N VAL A 30 -4.70 -11.93 14.42
CA VAL A 30 -4.88 -10.48 14.57
C VAL A 30 -5.35 -10.08 15.97
N LYS A 31 -6.25 -10.85 16.60
CA LYS A 31 -6.87 -10.49 17.88
C LYS A 31 -6.06 -10.97 19.10
N ILE A 32 -5.27 -12.03 18.98
CA ILE A 32 -4.51 -12.61 20.10
C ILE A 32 -3.18 -11.89 20.28
N LYS A 33 -2.88 -11.48 21.51
CA LYS A 33 -1.60 -10.86 21.89
C LYS A 33 -0.78 -11.77 22.79
N GLY A 34 0.55 -11.69 22.67
CA GLY A 34 1.50 -12.34 23.59
C GLY A 34 1.61 -13.85 23.41
N VAL A 35 1.30 -14.39 22.23
CA VAL A 35 1.39 -15.82 21.93
C VAL A 35 2.52 -16.08 20.94
N SER A 36 3.32 -17.09 21.21
CA SER A 36 4.33 -17.58 20.28
C SER A 36 3.67 -18.39 19.16
N ILE A 37 3.89 -17.99 17.91
CA ILE A 37 3.40 -18.70 16.73
C ILE A 37 4.58 -19.45 16.11
N LYS A 38 4.38 -20.73 15.80
CA LYS A 38 5.34 -21.57 15.07
C LYS A 38 4.67 -22.18 13.86
N GLU A 39 5.29 -22.04 12.69
CA GLU A 39 4.84 -22.67 11.46
C GLU A 39 5.49 -24.06 11.34
N ILE A 40 4.68 -25.10 11.13
CA ILE A 40 5.13 -26.48 10.91
C ILE A 40 4.89 -26.81 9.44
N PRO A 41 5.94 -27.20 8.68
CA PRO A 41 5.79 -27.53 7.28
C PRO A 41 4.96 -28.80 7.11
N TYR A 42 4.03 -28.78 6.18
CA TYR A 42 3.29 -29.95 5.71
C TYR A 42 2.95 -29.78 4.22
N THR A 43 2.74 -30.89 3.53
CA THR A 43 2.43 -30.89 2.10
C THR A 43 0.92 -30.89 1.90
N PHE A 44 0.41 -29.97 1.08
CA PHE A 44 -0.97 -30.05 0.61
C PHE A 44 -1.07 -31.12 -0.48
N SER A 45 -1.91 -32.12 -0.26
CA SER A 45 -2.28 -33.09 -1.28
C SER A 45 -3.50 -32.62 -2.06
N ASP A 46 -3.58 -33.03 -3.32
CA ASP A 46 -4.74 -32.76 -4.14
C ASP A 46 -5.98 -33.48 -3.62
N ARG A 47 -7.13 -32.84 -3.80
CA ARG A 47 -8.42 -33.44 -3.44
C ARG A 47 -8.76 -34.52 -4.46
N GLU A 48 -8.87 -35.76 -4.01
CA GLU A 48 -9.24 -36.89 -4.87
C GLU A 48 -10.74 -36.95 -5.20
N ASN A 49 -11.60 -36.43 -4.32
CA ASN A 49 -13.06 -36.52 -4.46
C ASN A 49 -13.78 -35.22 -4.10
N GLY A 50 -14.80 -34.86 -4.88
CA GLY A 50 -15.67 -33.70 -4.66
C GLY A 50 -15.20 -32.40 -5.34
N LYS A 51 -16.06 -31.38 -5.35
CA LYS A 51 -15.78 -30.08 -5.99
C LYS A 51 -15.22 -29.05 -5.01
N SER A 52 -14.43 -28.11 -5.52
CA SER A 52 -13.94 -26.98 -4.73
C SER A 52 -15.10 -26.13 -4.22
N LYS A 53 -15.07 -25.82 -2.93
CA LYS A 53 -16.01 -24.88 -2.31
C LYS A 53 -15.59 -23.42 -2.54
N LEU A 54 -14.47 -23.14 -3.20
CA LEU A 54 -14.00 -21.78 -3.45
C LEU A 54 -14.72 -21.17 -4.66
N GLY A 55 -15.73 -20.35 -4.39
CA GLY A 55 -16.40 -19.51 -5.39
C GLY A 55 -16.16 -18.02 -5.17
N THR A 56 -16.57 -17.18 -6.13
CA THR A 56 -16.42 -15.72 -6.09
C THR A 56 -17.02 -15.08 -4.84
N LYS A 57 -18.15 -15.62 -4.33
CA LYS A 57 -18.78 -15.17 -3.09
C LYS A 57 -17.82 -15.25 -1.90
N ILE A 58 -17.09 -16.36 -1.79
CA ILE A 58 -16.16 -16.62 -0.68
C ILE A 58 -14.92 -15.74 -0.78
N ILE A 59 -14.51 -15.38 -2.00
CA ILE A 59 -13.44 -14.39 -2.23
C ILE A 59 -13.88 -13.03 -1.70
N LEU A 60 -15.10 -12.58 -2.01
CA LEU A 60 -15.63 -11.30 -1.53
C LEU A 60 -15.80 -11.28 -0.01
N GLU A 61 -16.31 -12.36 0.59
CA GLU A 61 -16.40 -12.50 2.05
C GLU A 61 -15.02 -12.46 2.71
N TYR A 62 -14.01 -13.07 2.10
CA TYR A 62 -12.63 -13.01 2.59
C TYR A 62 -12.08 -11.58 2.54
N ILE A 63 -12.28 -10.85 1.43
CA ILE A 63 -11.84 -9.45 1.31
C ILE A 63 -12.53 -8.57 2.37
N HIS A 64 -13.84 -8.77 2.59
CA HIS A 64 -14.58 -8.05 3.61
C HIS A 64 -14.06 -8.35 5.03
N ALA A 65 -13.77 -9.62 5.34
CA ALA A 65 -13.20 -10.04 6.62
C ALA A 65 -11.80 -9.45 6.85
N VAL A 66 -10.93 -9.47 5.83
CA VAL A 66 -9.61 -8.81 5.89
C VAL A 66 -9.77 -7.31 6.17
N GLY A 67 -10.73 -6.65 5.51
CA GLY A 67 -11.04 -5.24 5.76
C GLY A 67 -11.50 -4.96 7.19
N ASN A 68 -12.35 -5.81 7.76
CA ASN A 68 -12.80 -5.67 9.15
C ASN A 68 -11.69 -5.92 10.17
N LEU A 69 -10.86 -6.96 9.96
CA LEU A 69 -9.71 -7.24 10.81
C LEU A 69 -8.66 -6.15 10.73
N TYR A 70 -8.44 -5.57 9.56
CA TYR A 70 -7.57 -4.42 9.39
C TYR A 70 -8.08 -3.20 10.17
N ARG A 71 -9.39 -2.92 10.14
CA ARG A 71 -10.01 -1.86 10.95
C ARG A 71 -9.93 -2.14 12.45
N TYR A 72 -10.09 -3.39 12.86
CA TYR A 72 -9.90 -3.82 14.26
C TYR A 72 -8.46 -3.58 14.72
N GLY A 73 -7.49 -4.05 13.94
CA GLY A 73 -6.06 -3.81 14.19
C GLY A 73 -5.72 -2.32 14.29
N LYS A 74 -6.36 -1.44 13.50
CA LYS A 74 -6.20 0.02 13.58
C LYS A 74 -6.64 0.62 14.92
N LYS A 75 -7.81 0.23 15.45
CA LYS A 75 -8.30 0.71 16.76
C LYS A 75 -7.32 0.37 17.88
N GLU A 76 -6.69 -0.80 17.76
CA GLU A 76 -5.72 -1.28 18.74
C GLU A 76 -4.31 -0.69 18.51
N GLN A 77 -3.93 -0.39 17.26
CA GLN A 77 -2.69 0.32 16.90
C GLN A 77 -2.64 1.74 17.47
N GLN A 78 -3.79 2.39 17.69
CA GLN A 78 -3.85 3.68 18.38
C GLN A 78 -3.37 3.59 19.85
N LYS A 79 -3.44 2.41 20.49
CA LYS A 79 -2.92 2.16 21.84
C LYS A 79 -1.46 1.71 21.88
N GLU A 80 -0.87 1.31 20.75
CA GLU A 80 0.54 0.92 20.71
C GLU A 80 1.48 2.12 20.69
N THR A 81 2.46 2.12 21.60
CA THR A 81 3.47 3.18 21.81
C THR A 81 4.65 3.11 20.83
N ARG A 82 4.72 2.10 19.95
CA ARG A 82 5.86 1.89 19.03
C ARG A 82 5.70 2.71 17.74
N SER A 83 6.31 3.89 17.72
CA SER A 83 6.28 4.84 16.58
C SER A 83 6.78 4.25 15.24
N SER A 84 7.75 3.33 15.26
CA SER A 84 8.34 2.74 14.05
C SER A 84 7.35 1.90 13.23
N VAL A 85 6.45 1.15 13.88
CA VAL A 85 5.44 0.32 13.20
C VAL A 85 4.42 1.18 12.46
N ARG A 86 4.05 2.33 13.04
CA ARG A 86 3.18 3.32 12.40
C ARG A 86 3.85 3.95 11.19
N PHE A 87 5.15 4.23 11.28
CA PHE A 87 5.94 4.75 10.16
C PHE A 87 5.97 3.76 8.98
N VAL A 88 6.32 2.50 9.23
CA VAL A 88 6.43 1.47 8.19
C VAL A 88 5.08 1.18 7.55
N SER A 89 3.99 1.13 8.33
CA SER A 89 2.64 0.92 7.77
C SER A 89 2.21 2.06 6.84
N LYS A 90 2.48 3.33 7.20
CA LYS A 90 2.16 4.48 6.33
C LYS A 90 3.06 4.54 5.10
N ALA A 91 4.35 4.23 5.24
CA ALA A 91 5.27 4.13 4.11
C ALA A 91 4.79 3.06 3.11
N ALA A 92 4.46 1.87 3.59
CA ALA A 92 3.93 0.79 2.76
C ALA A 92 2.66 1.19 2.00
N ARG A 93 1.74 1.94 2.63
CA ARG A 93 0.56 2.49 1.94
C ARG A 93 0.95 3.49 0.86
N PHE A 94 1.84 4.42 1.15
CA PHE A 94 2.32 5.40 0.18
C PHE A 94 2.95 4.71 -1.05
N PHE A 95 3.82 3.74 -0.83
CA PHE A 95 4.43 2.96 -1.92
C PHE A 95 3.39 2.12 -2.68
N SER A 96 2.41 1.53 -1.99
CA SER A 96 1.32 0.77 -2.63
C SER A 96 0.45 1.67 -3.51
N VAL A 97 0.13 2.88 -3.05
CA VAL A 97 -0.57 3.89 -3.84
C VAL A 97 0.28 4.28 -5.04
N GLY A 98 1.58 4.53 -4.86
CA GLY A 98 2.50 4.83 -5.96
C GLY A 98 2.52 3.72 -7.03
N ALA A 99 2.62 2.46 -6.62
CA ALA A 99 2.56 1.31 -7.53
C ALA A 99 1.22 1.21 -8.28
N CYS A 100 0.10 1.44 -7.58
CA CYS A 100 -1.22 1.53 -8.19
C CYS A 100 -1.28 2.68 -9.21
N GLY A 101 -0.71 3.84 -8.87
CA GLY A 101 -0.58 4.99 -9.76
C GLY A 101 0.19 4.69 -11.04
N LEU A 102 1.28 3.91 -10.96
CA LEU A 102 2.01 3.47 -12.14
C LEU A 102 1.14 2.59 -13.05
N GLY A 103 0.36 1.68 -12.47
CA GLY A 103 -0.63 0.89 -13.20
C GLY A 103 -1.70 1.76 -13.87
N ILE A 104 -2.24 2.75 -13.16
CA ILE A 104 -3.22 3.71 -13.72
C ILE A 104 -2.61 4.50 -14.87
N ASN A 105 -1.37 4.98 -14.74
CA ASN A 105 -0.66 5.67 -15.80
C ASN A 105 -0.59 4.78 -17.05
N TYR A 106 -0.04 3.57 -16.90
CA TYR A 106 0.11 2.62 -18.00
C TYR A 106 -1.21 2.30 -18.70
N LEU A 107 -2.26 1.98 -17.94
CA LEU A 107 -3.59 1.67 -18.47
C LEU A 107 -4.21 2.86 -19.20
N THR A 108 -4.08 4.06 -18.62
CA THR A 108 -4.63 5.29 -19.20
C THR A 108 -3.91 5.60 -20.50
N SER A 109 -2.58 5.54 -20.52
CA SER A 109 -1.79 5.80 -21.72
C SER A 109 -2.08 4.80 -22.84
N ILE A 110 -2.26 3.51 -22.53
CA ILE A 110 -2.68 2.52 -23.54
C ILE A 110 -4.09 2.80 -24.05
N LEU A 111 -5.02 3.14 -23.17
CA LEU A 111 -6.39 3.45 -23.56
C LEU A 111 -6.44 4.65 -24.53
N PHE A 112 -5.71 5.73 -24.22
CA PHE A 112 -5.64 6.91 -25.07
C PHE A 112 -4.92 6.65 -26.40
N THR A 113 -3.87 5.82 -26.39
CA THR A 113 -3.14 5.49 -27.63
C THR A 113 -3.95 4.55 -28.52
N THR A 114 -4.65 3.56 -27.94
CA THR A 114 -5.34 2.50 -28.70
C THR A 114 -6.75 2.91 -29.14
N SER A 115 -7.50 3.59 -28.26
CA SER A 115 -8.91 3.93 -28.53
C SER A 115 -9.09 5.27 -29.22
N LEU A 116 -8.17 6.22 -29.02
CA LEU A 116 -8.29 7.60 -29.51
C LEU A 116 -7.17 7.99 -30.49
N ASP A 117 -6.25 7.06 -30.80
CA ASP A 117 -5.12 7.24 -31.74
C ASP A 117 -4.29 8.51 -31.46
N ILE A 118 -4.23 8.91 -30.19
CA ILE A 118 -3.49 10.09 -29.75
C ILE A 118 -2.00 9.76 -29.72
N TRP A 119 -1.17 10.69 -30.20
CA TRP A 119 0.28 10.53 -30.18
C TRP A 119 0.79 10.17 -28.78
N TYR A 120 1.67 9.15 -28.69
CA TYR A 120 2.06 8.49 -27.44
C TYR A 120 2.58 9.45 -26.37
N ILE A 121 3.21 10.57 -26.74
CA ILE A 121 3.69 11.59 -25.80
C ILE A 121 2.52 12.29 -25.11
N HIS A 122 1.47 12.66 -25.85
CA HIS A 122 0.27 13.26 -25.28
C HIS A 122 -0.49 12.27 -24.40
N ALA A 123 -0.60 11.01 -24.84
CA ALA A 123 -1.24 9.95 -24.07
C ALA A 123 -0.50 9.64 -22.74
N THR A 124 0.83 9.73 -22.74
CA THR A 124 1.65 9.58 -21.52
C THR A 124 1.54 10.77 -20.58
N ILE A 125 1.50 12.00 -21.10
CA ILE A 125 1.24 13.20 -20.29
C ILE A 125 -0.12 13.12 -19.60
N LEU A 126 -1.18 12.74 -20.33
CA LEU A 126 -2.52 12.56 -19.76
C LEU A 126 -2.55 11.44 -18.71
N GLY A 127 -1.86 10.32 -18.97
CA GLY A 127 -1.71 9.23 -18.00
C GLY A 127 -1.01 9.65 -16.71
N ILE A 128 0.05 10.45 -16.82
CA ILE A 128 0.77 11.02 -15.67
C ILE A 128 -0.17 11.94 -14.86
N MET A 129 -0.92 12.82 -15.51
CA MET A 129 -1.87 13.72 -14.84
C MET A 129 -2.95 12.94 -14.07
N PHE A 130 -3.51 11.90 -14.69
CA PHE A 130 -4.52 11.05 -14.05
C PHE A 130 -3.95 10.26 -12.88
N SER A 131 -2.72 9.75 -13.04
CA SER A 131 -1.99 9.03 -12.00
C SER A 131 -1.66 9.91 -10.80
N ILE A 132 -1.14 11.13 -11.02
CA ILE A 132 -0.86 12.10 -9.95
C ILE A 132 -2.15 12.44 -9.18
N THR A 133 -3.25 12.66 -9.91
CA THR A 133 -4.56 12.97 -9.31
C THR A 133 -5.05 11.81 -8.45
N SER A 134 -5.03 10.58 -8.98
CA SER A 134 -5.43 9.38 -8.24
C SER A 134 -4.54 9.15 -7.02
N ASN A 135 -3.22 9.26 -7.18
CA ASN A 135 -2.25 9.12 -6.10
C ASN A 135 -2.48 10.14 -5.00
N PHE A 136 -2.82 11.38 -5.33
CA PHE A 136 -3.13 12.40 -4.33
C PHE A 136 -4.37 12.02 -3.51
N PHE A 137 -5.49 11.68 -4.16
CA PHE A 137 -6.72 11.34 -3.45
C PHE A 137 -6.59 10.06 -2.63
N LEU A 138 -5.95 9.03 -3.17
CA LEU A 138 -5.66 7.79 -2.45
C LEU A 138 -4.74 8.05 -1.25
N ASN A 139 -3.69 8.84 -1.42
CA ASN A 139 -2.82 9.17 -0.29
C ASN A 139 -3.55 10.00 0.77
N LYS A 140 -4.34 11.00 0.37
CA LYS A 140 -5.11 11.83 1.30
C LYS A 140 -6.10 10.98 2.11
N TYR A 141 -6.90 10.14 1.44
CA TYR A 141 -7.93 9.34 2.09
C TYR A 141 -7.38 8.14 2.87
N TRP A 142 -6.40 7.41 2.30
CA TRP A 142 -5.97 6.11 2.83
C TRP A 142 -4.61 6.13 3.54
N THR A 143 -3.63 6.87 3.01
CA THR A 143 -2.27 6.93 3.58
C THR A 143 -2.21 7.87 4.79
N PHE A 144 -2.76 9.08 4.64
CA PHE A 144 -2.73 10.13 5.66
C PHE A 144 -4.04 10.28 6.43
N GLU A 145 -5.10 9.59 6.00
CA GLU A 145 -6.39 9.53 6.70
C GLU A 145 -7.01 10.91 6.97
N ASP A 146 -6.70 11.88 6.11
CA ASP A 146 -7.23 13.23 6.19
C ASP A 146 -8.63 13.26 5.55
N ARG A 147 -9.65 13.41 6.40
CA ARG A 147 -11.06 13.43 6.01
C ARG A 147 -11.58 14.83 5.69
N ASP A 148 -10.73 15.86 5.76
CA ASP A 148 -11.16 17.22 5.48
C ASP A 148 -11.12 17.49 3.97
N PHE A 149 -12.26 17.27 3.32
CA PHE A 149 -12.48 17.51 1.89
C PHE A 149 -12.81 18.97 1.53
N THR A 150 -12.57 19.92 2.44
CA THR A 150 -12.76 21.34 2.15
C THR A 150 -11.93 21.74 0.93
N ALA A 151 -12.58 22.33 -0.10
CA ALA A 151 -11.98 22.58 -1.41
C ALA A 151 -10.68 23.41 -1.33
N LYS A 152 -10.65 24.46 -0.48
CA LYS A 152 -9.45 25.30 -0.27
C LYS A 152 -8.27 24.52 0.31
N ILE A 153 -8.51 23.65 1.30
CA ILE A 153 -7.47 22.84 1.94
C ILE A 153 -6.94 21.80 0.97
N THR A 154 -7.85 21.15 0.24
CA THR A 154 -7.51 20.12 -0.77
C THR A 154 -6.68 20.70 -1.90
N ALA A 155 -7.01 21.90 -2.40
CA ALA A 155 -6.22 22.57 -3.44
C ALA A 155 -4.79 22.93 -2.98
N ILE A 156 -4.64 23.44 -1.75
CA ILE A 156 -3.33 23.75 -1.17
C ILE A 156 -2.49 22.47 -0.97
N GLN A 157 -3.12 21.39 -0.51
CA GLN A 157 -2.45 20.10 -0.34
C GLN A 157 -2.06 19.47 -1.69
N TYR A 158 -2.91 19.59 -2.70
CA TYR A 158 -2.60 19.14 -4.06
C TYR A 158 -1.41 19.89 -4.64
N GLY A 159 -1.39 21.22 -4.51
CA GLY A 159 -0.27 22.05 -4.94
C GLY A 159 1.05 21.67 -4.25
N LYS A 160 1.02 21.43 -2.93
CA LYS A 160 2.19 20.93 -2.19
C LYS A 160 2.62 19.54 -2.64
N PHE A 161 1.68 18.61 -2.82
CA PHE A 161 1.96 17.25 -3.26
C PHE A 161 2.60 17.22 -4.65
N ALA A 162 2.06 18.01 -5.58
CA ALA A 162 2.63 18.19 -6.92
C ALA A 162 4.03 18.81 -6.84
N GLY A 163 4.21 19.88 -6.05
CA GLY A 163 5.51 20.53 -5.85
C GLY A 163 6.58 19.59 -5.29
N PHE A 164 6.27 18.81 -4.24
CA PHE A 164 7.21 17.84 -3.69
C PHE A 164 7.49 16.67 -4.64
N SER A 165 6.50 16.26 -5.43
CA SER A 165 6.70 15.22 -6.45
C SER A 165 7.63 15.70 -7.56
N SER A 166 7.54 16.97 -7.97
CA SER A 166 8.49 17.57 -8.91
C SER A 166 9.91 17.63 -8.35
N ILE A 167 10.07 17.98 -7.06
CA ILE A 167 11.39 17.93 -6.39
C ILE A 167 11.93 16.49 -6.38
N GLY A 168 11.07 15.51 -6.09
CA GLY A 168 11.42 14.09 -6.16
C GLY A 168 11.92 13.68 -7.54
N ALA A 169 11.29 14.17 -8.62
CA ALA A 169 11.73 13.91 -9.99
C ALA A 169 13.11 14.50 -10.28
N VAL A 170 13.41 15.71 -9.78
CA VAL A 170 14.76 16.32 -9.89
C VAL A 170 15.80 15.48 -9.15
N VAL A 171 15.48 15.03 -7.93
CA VAL A 171 16.36 14.12 -7.16
C VAL A 171 16.59 12.81 -7.92
N GLN A 172 15.55 12.23 -8.52
CA GLN A 172 15.68 11.03 -9.33
C GLN A 172 16.63 11.24 -10.52
N LEU A 173 16.44 12.31 -11.29
CA LEU A 173 17.28 12.61 -12.46
C LEU A 173 18.73 12.84 -12.07
N GLY A 174 18.98 13.64 -11.03
CA GLY A 174 20.34 13.89 -10.53
C GLY A 174 21.02 12.62 -10.01
N MET A 175 20.26 11.75 -9.34
CA MET A 175 20.78 10.47 -8.85
C MET A 175 21.12 9.50 -9.99
N VAL A 176 20.26 9.40 -11.02
CA VAL A 176 20.56 8.57 -12.20
C VAL A 176 21.82 9.07 -12.89
N TYR A 177 21.92 10.38 -13.13
CA TYR A 177 23.09 10.99 -13.75
C TYR A 177 24.37 10.66 -12.96
N TYR A 178 24.36 10.89 -11.65
CA TYR A 178 25.51 10.60 -10.80
C TYR A 178 25.89 9.11 -10.76
N LEU A 179 24.91 8.21 -10.64
CA LEU A 179 25.19 6.77 -10.56
C LEU A 179 25.69 6.18 -11.89
N VAL A 180 25.20 6.68 -13.02
CA VAL A 180 25.57 6.18 -14.35
C VAL A 180 26.89 6.80 -14.82
N ASP A 181 27.02 8.13 -14.77
CA ASP A 181 28.17 8.82 -15.37
C ASP A 181 29.39 8.81 -14.44
N GLU A 182 29.23 9.01 -13.13
CA GLU A 182 30.36 9.07 -12.19
C GLU A 182 30.74 7.69 -11.64
N LEU A 183 29.75 6.85 -11.35
CA LEU A 183 29.97 5.54 -10.70
C LEU A 183 29.92 4.35 -11.67
N SER A 184 29.65 4.59 -12.96
CA SER A 184 29.57 3.55 -14.01
C SER A 184 28.62 2.39 -13.67
N VAL A 185 27.58 2.67 -12.87
CA VAL A 185 26.58 1.66 -12.50
C VAL A 185 25.66 1.43 -13.70
N SER A 186 25.30 0.17 -13.92
CA SER A 186 24.34 -0.22 -14.96
C SER A 186 23.03 0.58 -14.86
N TYR A 187 22.59 1.16 -15.97
CA TYR A 187 21.42 2.06 -16.04
C TYR A 187 20.16 1.51 -15.35
N PRO A 188 19.74 0.24 -15.55
CA PRO A 188 18.60 -0.34 -14.84
C PRO A 188 18.75 -0.30 -13.30
N VAL A 189 19.95 -0.57 -12.79
CA VAL A 189 20.23 -0.58 -11.35
C VAL A 189 20.21 0.84 -10.79
N ALA A 190 20.84 1.78 -11.51
CA ALA A 190 20.83 3.20 -11.17
C ALA A 190 19.40 3.77 -11.14
N LEU A 191 18.56 3.41 -12.11
CA LEU A 191 17.16 3.82 -12.18
C LEU A 191 16.35 3.33 -10.98
N VAL A 192 16.49 2.05 -10.60
CA VAL A 192 15.79 1.49 -9.44
C VAL A 192 16.19 2.19 -8.15
N LEU A 193 17.49 2.42 -7.93
CA LEU A 193 18.00 3.12 -6.75
C LEU A 193 17.53 4.59 -6.70
N ALA A 194 17.54 5.27 -7.84
CA ALA A 194 17.08 6.65 -7.94
C ALA A 194 15.59 6.78 -7.68
N VAL A 195 14.76 5.91 -8.26
CA VAL A 195 13.30 5.87 -8.03
C VAL A 195 13.01 5.58 -6.56
N ALA A 196 13.69 4.60 -5.95
CA ALA A 196 13.51 4.27 -4.54
C ALA A 196 13.84 5.47 -3.63
N THR A 197 14.97 6.14 -3.89
CA THR A 197 15.42 7.31 -3.12
C THR A 197 14.48 8.50 -3.28
N ALA A 198 14.04 8.79 -4.51
CA ALA A 198 13.09 9.84 -4.81
C ALA A 198 11.73 9.59 -4.15
N ALA A 199 11.22 8.36 -4.23
CA ALA A 199 9.96 7.98 -3.62
C ALA A 199 10.01 8.08 -2.08
N PHE A 200 11.13 7.69 -1.46
CA PHE A 200 11.33 7.83 -0.02
C PHE A 200 11.42 9.30 0.42
N SER A 201 12.17 10.12 -0.32
CA SER A 201 12.23 11.57 -0.11
C SER A 201 10.85 12.21 -0.23
N ASN A 202 10.09 11.84 -1.26
CA ASN A 202 8.74 12.35 -1.49
C ASN A 202 7.79 11.94 -0.35
N PHE A 203 7.92 10.73 0.19
CA PHE A 203 7.16 10.29 1.37
C PHE A 203 7.47 11.13 2.61
N ILE A 204 8.76 11.34 2.93
CA ILE A 204 9.17 12.13 4.11
C ILE A 204 8.71 13.58 3.99
N LEU A 205 8.89 14.19 2.81
CA LEU A 205 8.49 15.56 2.56
C LEU A 205 6.97 15.73 2.69
N ASN A 206 6.19 14.84 2.08
CA ASN A 206 4.73 14.90 2.20
C ASN A 206 4.28 14.66 3.65
N LYS A 207 4.87 13.68 4.34
CA LYS A 207 4.54 13.42 5.75
C LYS A 207 4.78 14.64 6.64
N LYS A 208 5.96 15.28 6.50
CA LYS A 208 6.38 16.39 7.36
C LYS A 208 5.72 17.73 6.99
N TRP A 209 5.58 18.04 5.70
CA TRP A 209 5.22 19.38 5.23
C TRP A 209 3.81 19.48 4.61
N THR A 210 3.35 18.43 3.93
CA THR A 210 1.99 18.41 3.34
C THR A 210 0.96 18.10 4.42
N PHE A 211 1.22 17.08 5.25
CA PHE A 211 0.28 16.61 6.27
C PHE A 211 0.65 17.01 7.70
N LYS A 212 1.77 17.73 7.90
CA LYS A 212 2.23 18.26 9.20
C LYS A 212 2.27 17.20 10.32
N GLU A 213 2.49 15.94 9.99
CA GLU A 213 2.61 14.88 10.99
C GLU A 213 4.05 14.82 11.53
N LYS A 214 4.20 14.50 12.82
CA LYS A 214 5.52 14.21 13.40
C LYS A 214 6.12 12.99 12.69
N ILE A 215 7.39 13.11 12.29
CA ILE A 215 8.11 12.07 11.55
C ILE A 215 8.23 10.80 12.41
N TRP A 216 8.46 10.99 13.71
CA TRP A 216 8.52 9.96 14.74
C TRP A 216 7.68 10.43 15.94
N SER A 217 6.45 9.91 16.05
CA SER A 217 5.66 9.91 17.29
C SER A 217 4.82 8.66 17.39
#